data_AF-A0AAV4VPE8-F1
#
_entry.id   AF-A0AAV4VPE8-F1
#
_cell.length_a   1.000
_cell.length_b   1.000
_cell.length_c   1.000
_cell.angle_alpha   90.00
_cell.angle_beta   90.00
_cell.angle_gamma   90.00
#
_symmetry.space_group_name_H-M   'P 1'
#
loop_
_entity.id
_entity.type
_entity.pdbx_description
1 polymer ?
#
loop_
_entity_poly.entity_id
_entity_poly.type
_entity_poly.pdbx_seq_one_letter_code
_entity_poly.pdbx_strand_id
1 'polypeptide(L)'
;MFDCENNPFEIKNNELLFKETCEKLKHHPFESPWKLCFPTVEQETPDIICGVHELDLPELTELNTPVTEQKGNTSKDTFLIGNIDVIKTEDNTLKTFEVKLLAIKDSLINIKTASTSVHVNGIEILNSINLSQVCQLCKVLQTSFENEAALIAFLNCILNFEKPLSLSIANALVKNIIYPQIFEIKQNSSRNLLAAVLNFSELYPKPIIDEIIIPFLKKSLETLQLETLMKMVKSNLPNEYVCYCIKNILEQSIPVDSTFSILQILIERKIHQEYSLLDILTRKMESWSPSNKKNVKFIKLLISILIAYGSELDLQLLTIYDDMIEKNETIMKRAAENVIKKMKTKCV
;
A
#
# COMPACT_ATOMS: atom_id res chain seq x y z
N MET A 1 -31.86 19.52 -0.19
CA MET A 1 -32.57 19.17 -1.44
C MET A 1 -31.78 19.81 -2.56
N PHE A 2 -30.79 19.09 -3.08
CA PHE A 2 -29.94 19.53 -4.19
C PHE A 2 -29.95 18.38 -5.19
N ASP A 3 -30.60 18.60 -6.32
CA ASP A 3 -30.64 17.66 -7.44
C ASP A 3 -29.30 17.73 -8.18
N CYS A 4 -28.65 16.57 -8.29
CA CYS A 4 -27.59 16.33 -9.26
C CYS A 4 -28.26 15.78 -10.53
N GLU A 5 -28.56 16.66 -11.48
CA GLU A 5 -28.90 16.21 -12.84
C GLU A 5 -27.62 15.75 -13.55
N ASN A 6 -27.54 14.44 -13.78
CA ASN A 6 -26.53 13.78 -14.58
C ASN A 6 -26.54 14.33 -16.01
N ASN A 7 -25.42 14.89 -16.46
CA ASN A 7 -25.24 15.34 -17.84
C ASN A 7 -24.96 14.12 -18.75
N PRO A 8 -25.90 13.71 -19.62
CA PRO A 8 -25.76 12.51 -20.45
C PRO A 8 -24.68 12.64 -21.55
N PHE A 9 -24.13 13.83 -21.79
CA PHE A 9 -23.07 14.05 -22.77
C PHE A 9 -21.67 13.66 -22.24
N GLU A 10 -21.41 13.76 -20.93
CA GLU A 10 -20.11 13.36 -20.35
C GLU A 10 -19.97 11.83 -20.29
N ILE A 11 -21.07 11.10 -20.04
CA ILE A 11 -21.04 9.64 -19.97
C ILE A 11 -20.72 9.04 -21.35
N LYS A 12 -21.32 9.56 -22.43
CA LYS A 12 -21.06 9.08 -23.79
C LYS A 12 -19.62 9.34 -24.26
N ASN A 13 -19.01 10.46 -23.87
CA ASN A 13 -17.62 10.75 -24.22
C ASN A 13 -16.65 9.83 -23.47
N ASN A 14 -16.93 9.49 -22.22
CA ASN A 14 -16.09 8.58 -21.45
C ASN A 14 -16.20 7.12 -21.94
N GLU A 15 -17.38 6.67 -22.36
CA GLU A 15 -17.54 5.34 -22.99
C GLU A 15 -16.84 5.24 -24.34
N LEU A 16 -16.86 6.31 -25.15
CA LEU A 16 -16.16 6.36 -26.43
C LEU A 16 -14.63 6.32 -26.22
N LEU A 17 -14.12 7.11 -25.28
CA LEU A 17 -12.69 7.15 -24.94
C LEU A 17 -12.20 5.81 -24.38
N PHE A 18 -13.03 5.14 -23.56
CA PHE A 18 -12.72 3.82 -23.02
C PHE A 18 -12.69 2.76 -24.12
N LYS A 19 -13.69 2.73 -25.01
CA LYS A 19 -13.70 1.81 -26.16
C LYS A 19 -12.51 2.03 -27.09
N GLU A 20 -12.16 3.28 -27.38
CA GLU A 20 -11.03 3.61 -28.25
C GLU A 20 -9.68 3.19 -27.62
N THR A 21 -9.57 3.31 -26.28
CA THR A 21 -8.38 2.85 -25.54
C THR A 21 -8.28 1.33 -25.54
N CYS A 22 -9.39 0.60 -25.36
CA CYS A 22 -9.42 -0.86 -25.40
C CYS A 22 -9.11 -1.41 -26.80
N GLU A 23 -9.59 -0.77 -27.87
CA GLU A 23 -9.26 -1.15 -29.26
C GLU A 23 -7.78 -0.90 -29.58
N LYS A 24 -7.19 0.21 -29.09
CA LYS A 24 -5.76 0.48 -29.22
C LYS A 24 -4.88 -0.54 -28.48
N LEU A 25 -5.36 -1.10 -27.38
CA LEU A 25 -4.65 -2.12 -26.61
C LEU A 25 -4.74 -3.54 -27.20
N LYS A 26 -5.78 -3.86 -28.00
CA LYS A 26 -5.94 -5.19 -28.62
C LYS A 26 -4.87 -5.52 -29.66
N HIS A 27 -4.28 -4.51 -30.29
CA HIS A 27 -3.27 -4.68 -31.34
C HIS A 27 -1.87 -4.24 -30.92
N HIS A 28 -1.70 -3.89 -29.63
CA HIS A 28 -0.42 -3.50 -29.09
C HIS A 28 0.37 -4.76 -28.70
N PRO A 29 1.59 -4.98 -29.21
CA PRO A 29 2.40 -6.14 -28.85
C PRO A 29 2.95 -5.92 -27.44
N PHE A 30 2.21 -6.34 -26.41
CA PHE A 30 2.72 -6.36 -25.04
C PHE A 30 3.42 -7.70 -24.77
N GLU A 31 4.75 -7.69 -24.80
CA GLU A 31 5.54 -8.53 -23.90
C GLU A 31 5.57 -7.85 -22.52
N SER A 32 4.80 -8.39 -21.56
CA SER A 32 4.87 -8.18 -20.10
C SER A 32 4.86 -6.74 -19.51
N PRO A 33 4.06 -6.44 -18.46
CA PRO A 33 3.85 -5.05 -17.97
C PRO A 33 5.03 -4.38 -17.24
N TRP A 34 6.23 -4.97 -17.23
CA TRP A 34 7.33 -4.53 -16.35
C TRP A 34 8.63 -4.07 -17.05
N LYS A 35 8.58 -3.70 -18.33
CA LYS A 35 9.71 -3.04 -19.00
C LYS A 35 9.34 -1.65 -19.52
N LEU A 36 9.34 -0.66 -18.63
CA LEU A 36 9.48 0.76 -19.00
C LEU A 36 10.76 1.29 -18.34
N CYS A 37 11.89 1.03 -18.98
CA CYS A 37 13.12 1.80 -18.77
C CYS A 37 13.14 2.94 -19.80
N PHE A 38 13.32 4.18 -19.33
CA PHE A 38 13.49 5.36 -20.18
C PHE A 38 14.86 5.31 -20.91
N PRO A 39 14.99 5.94 -22.09
CA PRO A 39 16.17 5.79 -22.93
C PRO A 39 17.38 6.55 -22.34
N THR A 40 18.51 5.85 -22.23
CA THR A 40 19.82 6.47 -22.00
C THR A 40 20.42 6.83 -23.36
N VAL A 41 20.91 8.06 -23.46
CA VAL A 41 21.60 8.61 -24.63
C VAL A 41 22.84 7.78 -24.95
N GLU A 42 23.00 7.46 -26.23
CA GLU A 42 24.10 6.70 -26.83
C GLU A 42 25.45 7.40 -26.62
N GLN A 43 26.45 6.65 -26.17
CA GLN A 43 27.86 6.82 -26.56
C GLN A 43 28.50 5.44 -26.80
N GLU A 44 29.36 5.40 -27.81
CA GLU A 44 29.75 4.25 -28.63
C GLU A 44 30.87 3.35 -28.03
N THR A 45 30.67 2.01 -28.14
CA THR A 45 31.65 0.90 -28.40
C THR A 45 32.77 0.52 -27.39
N PRO A 46 33.43 -0.67 -27.49
CA PRO A 46 32.93 -2.03 -27.79
C PRO A 46 33.51 -3.15 -26.85
N ASP A 47 32.98 -4.37 -27.03
CA ASP A 47 33.56 -5.69 -26.72
C ASP A 47 33.87 -6.11 -25.28
N ILE A 48 32.98 -6.91 -24.65
CA ILE A 48 33.38 -8.06 -23.82
C ILE A 48 32.39 -9.23 -24.01
N ILE A 49 32.93 -10.33 -24.53
CA ILE A 49 32.35 -11.66 -24.65
C ILE A 49 32.20 -12.27 -23.25
N CYS A 50 31.03 -12.82 -22.90
CA CYS A 50 30.94 -13.91 -21.92
C CYS A 50 29.69 -14.77 -22.14
N GLY A 51 29.93 -16.07 -22.25
CA GLY A 51 28.99 -17.08 -22.77
C GLY A 51 27.86 -17.47 -21.82
N VAL A 52 26.75 -17.83 -22.45
CA VAL A 52 25.58 -18.44 -21.82
C VAL A 52 25.84 -19.94 -21.70
N HIS A 53 25.89 -20.45 -20.47
CA HIS A 53 25.70 -21.87 -20.20
C HIS A 53 24.20 -22.15 -20.10
N GLU A 54 23.70 -22.91 -21.07
CA GLU A 54 22.38 -23.51 -21.12
C GLU A 54 22.26 -24.57 -20.01
N LEU A 55 21.19 -24.52 -19.22
CA LEU A 55 20.84 -25.55 -18.24
C LEU A 55 19.62 -26.32 -18.76
N ASP A 56 19.84 -27.60 -19.01
CA ASP A 56 18.87 -28.59 -19.49
C ASP A 56 17.68 -28.77 -18.54
N LEU A 57 16.47 -28.79 -19.12
CA LEU A 57 15.23 -29.26 -18.51
C LEU A 57 14.94 -30.70 -19.00
N PRO A 58 14.65 -31.67 -18.12
CA PRO A 58 14.36 -33.03 -18.55
C PRO A 58 12.92 -33.22 -19.07
N GLU A 59 12.84 -34.02 -20.13
CA GLU A 59 11.66 -34.46 -20.87
C GLU A 59 10.67 -35.29 -20.01
N LEU A 60 9.36 -35.04 -20.23
CA LEU A 60 8.27 -35.86 -19.69
C LEU A 60 7.96 -37.02 -20.63
N THR A 61 8.37 -38.23 -20.25
CA THR A 61 7.99 -39.48 -20.93
C THR A 61 6.56 -39.93 -20.61
N GLU A 62 5.96 -40.45 -21.67
CA GLU A 62 4.62 -40.99 -21.85
C GLU A 62 4.27 -42.16 -20.90
N LEU A 63 3.01 -42.20 -20.43
CA LEU A 63 2.39 -43.37 -19.83
C LEU A 63 1.22 -43.84 -20.71
N ASN A 64 1.50 -44.88 -21.50
CA ASN A 64 0.54 -45.71 -22.20
C ASN A 64 -0.17 -46.65 -21.23
N THR A 65 -1.51 -46.76 -21.31
CA THR A 65 -2.23 -48.03 -21.11
C THR A 65 -3.50 -48.08 -21.98
N PRO A 66 -3.94 -49.28 -22.41
CA PRO A 66 -4.70 -49.45 -23.65
C PRO A 66 -6.22 -49.47 -23.45
N VAL A 67 -6.91 -49.03 -24.51
CA VAL A 67 -8.35 -49.15 -24.74
C VAL A 67 -8.69 -50.57 -25.21
N THR A 68 -9.75 -51.15 -24.67
CA THR A 68 -10.43 -52.32 -25.27
C THR A 68 -11.74 -51.85 -25.89
N GLU A 69 -11.89 -52.09 -27.19
CA GLU A 69 -13.09 -51.80 -27.99
C GLU A 69 -14.23 -52.77 -27.67
N GLN A 70 -15.49 -52.27 -27.63
CA GLN A 70 -16.63 -52.99 -28.21
C GLN A 70 -17.61 -52.02 -28.89
N LYS A 71 -18.01 -52.43 -30.11
CA LYS A 71 -18.83 -51.77 -31.13
C LYS A 71 -20.32 -51.71 -30.78
N GLY A 72 -21.06 -50.74 -31.36
CA GLY A 72 -22.48 -50.95 -31.67
C GLY A 72 -23.38 -49.73 -31.89
N ASN A 73 -23.33 -49.15 -33.10
CA ASN A 73 -24.44 -48.63 -33.94
C ASN A 73 -25.36 -47.43 -33.58
N THR A 74 -25.31 -46.47 -34.53
CA THR A 74 -26.40 -45.74 -35.22
C THR A 74 -27.20 -44.62 -34.53
N SER A 75 -26.82 -43.39 -34.89
CA SER A 75 -27.62 -42.27 -35.44
C SER A 75 -28.98 -41.91 -34.81
N LYS A 76 -29.05 -40.71 -34.20
CA LYS A 76 -29.93 -39.60 -34.64
C LYS A 76 -29.70 -38.34 -33.81
N ASP A 77 -29.76 -37.21 -34.51
CA ASP A 77 -29.68 -35.84 -34.02
C ASP A 77 -30.64 -35.56 -32.86
N THR A 78 -30.12 -34.92 -31.81
CA THR A 78 -30.83 -33.80 -31.16
C THR A 78 -29.80 -32.85 -30.54
N PHE A 79 -29.70 -31.66 -31.12
CA PHE A 79 -29.24 -30.46 -30.42
C PHE A 79 -30.00 -30.35 -29.09
N LEU A 80 -29.30 -30.07 -27.99
CA LEU A 80 -29.61 -29.04 -26.98
C LEU A 80 -28.78 -29.25 -25.70
N ILE A 81 -28.46 -28.12 -25.05
CA ILE A 81 -28.02 -27.93 -23.67
C ILE A 81 -26.51 -28.09 -23.37
N GLY A 82 -25.71 -27.17 -23.89
CA GLY A 82 -24.61 -26.60 -23.11
C GLY A 82 -25.11 -25.29 -22.50
N ASN A 83 -25.34 -25.24 -21.18
CA ASN A 83 -25.45 -24.01 -20.34
C ASN A 83 -26.01 -24.25 -18.91
N ILE A 84 -26.26 -25.49 -18.45
CA ILE A 84 -26.85 -25.70 -17.12
C ILE A 84 -25.81 -25.77 -15.99
N ASP A 85 -24.55 -26.07 -16.27
CA ASP A 85 -23.56 -26.28 -15.20
C ASP A 85 -22.84 -25.00 -14.72
N VAL A 86 -22.77 -23.95 -15.55
CA VAL A 86 -22.15 -22.67 -15.15
C VAL A 86 -23.07 -21.87 -14.20
N ILE A 87 -24.39 -21.92 -14.43
CA ILE A 87 -25.38 -21.16 -13.65
C ILE A 87 -25.58 -21.75 -12.25
N LYS A 88 -25.49 -23.09 -12.10
CA LYS A 88 -25.64 -23.76 -10.79
C LYS A 88 -24.45 -23.54 -9.86
N THR A 89 -23.24 -23.40 -10.41
CA THR A 89 -22.03 -23.15 -9.62
C THR A 89 -21.95 -21.72 -9.08
N GLU A 90 -22.40 -20.72 -9.84
CA GLU A 90 -22.43 -19.32 -9.38
C GLU A 90 -23.47 -19.11 -8.27
N ASP A 91 -24.65 -19.72 -8.38
CA ASP A 91 -25.71 -19.61 -7.38
C ASP A 91 -25.31 -20.26 -6.03
N ASN A 92 -24.55 -21.37 -6.07
CA ASN A 92 -24.07 -22.03 -4.86
C ASN A 92 -22.91 -21.28 -4.17
N THR A 93 -22.01 -20.65 -4.95
CA THR A 93 -20.91 -19.85 -4.38
C THR A 93 -21.42 -18.56 -3.76
N LEU A 94 -22.41 -17.91 -4.38
CA LEU A 94 -23.05 -16.72 -3.83
C LEU A 94 -23.77 -17.04 -2.51
N LYS A 95 -24.57 -18.11 -2.47
CA LYS A 95 -25.22 -18.58 -1.23
C LYS A 95 -24.21 -18.91 -0.13
N THR A 96 -23.10 -19.56 -0.48
CA THR A 96 -22.04 -19.86 0.49
C THR A 96 -21.38 -18.59 1.03
N PHE A 97 -21.15 -17.60 0.17
CA PHE A 97 -20.62 -16.29 0.58
C PHE A 97 -21.58 -15.56 1.52
N GLU A 98 -22.88 -15.49 1.20
CA GLU A 98 -23.89 -14.85 2.03
C GLU A 98 -24.02 -15.51 3.41
N VAL A 99 -24.01 -16.84 3.47
CA VAL A 99 -24.06 -17.58 4.74
C VAL A 99 -22.85 -17.27 5.62
N LYS A 100 -21.64 -17.29 5.07
CA LYS A 100 -20.42 -16.93 5.82
C LYS A 100 -20.40 -15.46 6.22
N LEU A 101 -20.93 -14.58 5.38
CA LEU A 101 -21.03 -13.15 5.63
C LEU A 101 -22.00 -12.84 6.79
N LEU A 102 -23.10 -13.58 6.90
CA LEU A 102 -24.00 -13.49 8.05
C LEU A 102 -23.34 -14.09 9.30
N ALA A 103 -22.65 -15.24 9.17
CA ALA A 103 -21.96 -15.86 10.28
C ALA A 103 -20.91 -14.95 10.92
N ILE A 104 -20.12 -14.24 10.11
CA ILE A 104 -19.12 -13.28 10.62
C ILE A 104 -19.78 -12.07 11.27
N LYS A 105 -20.85 -11.54 10.67
CA LYS A 105 -21.62 -10.43 11.24
C LYS A 105 -22.16 -10.79 12.62
N ASP A 106 -22.88 -11.91 12.72
CA ASP A 106 -23.50 -12.35 13.96
C ASP A 106 -22.45 -12.68 15.02
N SER A 107 -21.33 -13.27 14.62
CA SER A 107 -20.21 -13.53 15.53
C SER A 107 -19.66 -12.23 16.11
N LEU A 108 -19.43 -11.20 15.29
CA LEU A 108 -18.84 -9.94 15.74
C LEU A 108 -19.76 -9.13 16.64
N ILE A 109 -21.05 -9.05 16.32
CA ILE A 109 -22.05 -8.32 17.14
C ILE A 109 -22.16 -8.93 18.55
N ASN A 110 -21.99 -10.25 18.66
CA ASN A 110 -22.12 -10.95 19.94
C ASN A 110 -20.87 -10.84 20.84
N ILE A 111 -19.75 -10.31 20.35
CA ILE A 111 -18.53 -10.14 21.16
C ILE A 111 -18.69 -8.95 22.09
N LYS A 112 -18.64 -9.20 23.40
CA LYS A 112 -18.78 -8.17 24.45
C LYS A 112 -17.47 -7.84 25.16
N THR A 113 -16.47 -8.71 25.09
CA THR A 113 -15.21 -8.58 25.82
C THR A 113 -14.02 -8.87 24.92
N ALA A 114 -12.94 -8.10 25.10
CA ALA A 114 -11.71 -8.25 24.33
C ALA A 114 -10.84 -9.32 25.01
N SER A 115 -11.04 -10.60 24.67
CA SER A 115 -10.10 -11.67 25.04
C SER A 115 -9.37 -12.19 23.80
N THR A 116 -8.14 -12.67 23.99
CA THR A 116 -7.26 -13.17 22.92
C THR A 116 -7.70 -14.52 22.36
N SER A 117 -8.62 -15.22 23.03
CA SER A 117 -9.13 -16.55 22.63
C SER A 117 -10.50 -16.52 21.96
N VAL A 118 -11.02 -15.34 21.60
CA VAL A 118 -12.33 -15.23 20.94
C VAL A 118 -12.22 -15.73 19.50
N HIS A 119 -12.99 -16.76 19.17
CA HIS A 119 -13.13 -17.24 17.80
C HIS A 119 -14.19 -16.41 17.06
N VAL A 120 -13.85 -15.91 15.87
CA VAL A 120 -14.80 -15.22 14.99
C VAL A 120 -15.26 -16.21 13.92
N ASN A 121 -16.51 -16.64 13.99
CA ASN A 121 -17.07 -17.59 13.01
C ASN A 121 -17.14 -16.94 11.62
N GLY A 122 -16.85 -17.70 10.56
CA GLY A 122 -16.94 -17.19 9.19
C GLY A 122 -15.77 -16.31 8.74
N ILE A 123 -14.77 -16.08 9.60
CA ILE A 123 -13.62 -15.23 9.27
C ILE A 123 -12.78 -15.77 8.10
N GLU A 124 -12.82 -17.08 7.87
CA GLU A 124 -12.16 -17.74 6.74
C GLU A 124 -12.67 -17.25 5.38
N ILE A 125 -13.84 -16.58 5.34
CA ILE A 125 -14.35 -15.92 4.15
C ILE A 125 -13.30 -14.97 3.53
N LEU A 126 -12.51 -14.30 4.37
CA LEU A 126 -11.46 -13.36 3.95
C LEU A 126 -10.39 -14.00 3.04
N ASN A 127 -10.19 -15.31 3.11
CA ASN A 127 -9.22 -16.02 2.26
C ASN A 127 -9.82 -16.50 0.92
N SER A 128 -11.14 -16.39 0.75
CA SER A 128 -11.88 -16.98 -0.38
C SER A 128 -12.65 -15.97 -1.23
N ILE A 129 -12.72 -14.70 -0.80
CA ILE A 129 -13.47 -13.66 -1.50
C ILE A 129 -12.73 -13.11 -2.71
N ASN A 130 -13.51 -12.75 -3.73
CA ASN A 130 -13.02 -12.02 -4.89
C ASN A 130 -13.20 -10.49 -4.71
N LEU A 131 -12.62 -9.71 -5.63
CA LEU A 131 -12.64 -8.24 -5.56
C LEU A 131 -14.06 -7.65 -5.59
N SER A 132 -15.01 -8.27 -6.29
CA SER A 132 -16.40 -7.77 -6.35
C SER A 132 -17.14 -7.95 -5.02
N GLN A 133 -16.77 -8.94 -4.22
CA GLN A 133 -17.36 -9.23 -2.91
C GLN A 133 -16.79 -8.37 -1.76
N VAL A 134 -15.58 -7.82 -1.92
CA VAL A 134 -14.90 -7.03 -0.87
C VAL A 134 -15.75 -5.84 -0.42
N CYS A 135 -16.40 -5.13 -1.36
CA CYS A 135 -17.24 -3.98 -1.03
C CYS A 135 -18.44 -4.39 -0.14
N GLN A 136 -19.09 -5.50 -0.48
CA GLN A 136 -20.23 -6.01 0.30
C GLN A 136 -19.78 -6.46 1.69
N LEU A 137 -18.65 -7.16 1.78
CA LEU A 137 -18.04 -7.54 3.06
C LEU A 137 -17.77 -6.31 3.93
N CYS A 138 -17.08 -5.29 3.41
CA CYS A 138 -16.76 -4.10 4.18
C CYS A 138 -18.02 -3.37 4.71
N LYS A 139 -19.08 -3.28 3.91
CA LYS A 139 -20.36 -2.69 4.35
C LYS A 139 -20.98 -3.45 5.53
N VAL A 140 -20.96 -4.78 5.48
CA VAL A 140 -21.46 -5.60 6.57
C VAL A 140 -20.58 -5.44 7.80
N LEU A 141 -19.26 -5.52 7.65
CA LEU A 141 -18.31 -5.38 8.75
C LEU A 141 -18.40 -4.01 9.43
N GLN A 142 -18.56 -2.92 8.69
CA GLN A 142 -18.75 -1.57 9.25
C GLN A 142 -19.93 -1.48 10.22
N THR A 143 -21.00 -2.22 9.96
CA THR A 143 -22.19 -2.28 10.84
C THR A 143 -22.09 -3.34 11.93
N SER A 144 -21.02 -4.14 11.94
CA SER A 144 -20.80 -5.24 12.89
C SER A 144 -19.96 -4.84 14.11
N PHE A 145 -19.24 -3.72 14.05
CA PHE A 145 -18.37 -3.25 15.13
C PHE A 145 -19.10 -2.23 16.01
N GLU A 146 -20.00 -2.73 16.86
CA GLU A 146 -20.69 -1.88 17.86
C GLU A 146 -19.80 -1.51 19.05
N ASN A 147 -18.73 -2.28 19.28
CA ASN A 147 -17.77 -2.02 20.36
C ASN A 147 -16.31 -2.32 19.93
N GLU A 148 -15.37 -1.76 20.70
CA GLU A 148 -13.94 -1.91 20.45
C GLU A 148 -13.44 -3.35 20.58
N ALA A 149 -14.07 -4.16 21.45
CA ALA A 149 -13.67 -5.54 21.69
C ALA A 149 -13.87 -6.44 20.46
N ALA A 150 -14.96 -6.25 19.71
CA ALA A 150 -15.22 -6.96 18.47
C ALA A 150 -14.12 -6.69 17.43
N LEU A 151 -13.69 -5.43 17.31
CA LEU A 151 -12.62 -5.06 16.38
C LEU A 151 -11.28 -5.65 16.81
N ILE A 152 -10.94 -5.60 18.10
CA ILE A 152 -9.71 -6.21 18.62
C ILE A 152 -9.70 -7.73 18.33
N ALA A 153 -10.80 -8.42 18.63
CA ALA A 153 -10.92 -9.85 18.36
C ALA A 153 -10.78 -10.16 16.86
N PHE A 154 -11.41 -9.36 16.01
CA PHE A 154 -11.31 -9.49 14.55
C PHE A 154 -9.87 -9.33 14.04
N LEU A 155 -9.16 -8.28 14.47
CA LEU A 155 -7.77 -8.05 14.08
C LEU A 155 -6.85 -9.18 14.58
N ASN A 156 -7.02 -9.63 15.82
CA ASN A 156 -6.25 -10.74 16.37
C ASN A 156 -6.50 -12.05 15.61
N CYS A 157 -7.73 -12.31 15.18
CA CYS A 157 -8.01 -13.49 14.36
C CYS A 157 -7.30 -13.42 12.99
N ILE A 158 -7.27 -12.25 12.36
CA ILE A 158 -6.55 -12.05 11.09
C ILE A 158 -5.04 -12.26 11.27
N LEU A 159 -4.47 -11.76 12.37
CA LEU A 159 -3.05 -11.94 12.70
C LEU A 159 -2.65 -13.42 12.87
N ASN A 160 -3.61 -14.27 13.23
CA ASN A 160 -3.39 -15.71 13.44
C ASN A 160 -3.67 -16.55 12.18
N PHE A 161 -3.92 -15.94 11.02
CA PHE A 161 -4.10 -16.69 9.79
C PHE A 161 -2.81 -17.37 9.34
N GLU A 162 -2.91 -18.63 8.89
CA GLU A 162 -1.78 -19.36 8.31
C GLU A 162 -1.25 -18.71 7.03
N LYS A 163 -2.15 -18.13 6.22
CA LYS A 163 -1.82 -17.40 5.00
C LYS A 163 -2.20 -15.93 5.16
N PRO A 164 -1.29 -14.99 4.80
CA PRO A 164 -1.59 -13.57 4.89
C PRO A 164 -2.72 -13.21 3.93
N LEU A 165 -3.49 -12.18 4.29
CA LEU A 165 -4.52 -11.61 3.42
C LEU A 165 -3.89 -11.10 2.12
N SER A 166 -4.66 -11.17 1.03
CA SER A 166 -4.27 -10.48 -0.20
C SER A 166 -4.22 -8.96 0.03
N LEU A 167 -3.31 -8.28 -0.68
CA LEU A 167 -3.10 -6.84 -0.53
C LEU A 167 -4.39 -6.03 -0.75
N SER A 168 -5.22 -6.41 -1.72
CA SER A 168 -6.48 -5.74 -2.01
C SER A 168 -7.49 -5.84 -0.86
N ILE A 169 -7.57 -7.01 -0.21
CA ILE A 169 -8.47 -7.21 0.92
C ILE A 169 -7.94 -6.45 2.14
N ALA A 170 -6.64 -6.52 2.39
CA ALA A 170 -6.01 -5.77 3.48
C ALA A 170 -6.21 -4.25 3.31
N ASN A 171 -6.00 -3.69 2.12
CA ASN A 171 -6.28 -2.27 1.83
C ASN A 171 -7.75 -1.92 2.11
N ALA A 172 -8.69 -2.74 1.64
CA ALA A 172 -10.10 -2.50 1.86
C ALA A 172 -10.48 -2.55 3.35
N LEU A 173 -9.94 -3.49 4.12
CA LEU A 173 -10.16 -3.56 5.57
C LEU A 173 -9.55 -2.36 6.30
N VAL A 174 -8.32 -1.98 5.95
CA VAL A 174 -7.67 -0.82 6.57
C VAL A 174 -8.48 0.44 6.29
N LYS A 175 -8.82 0.69 5.03
CA LYS A 175 -9.57 1.89 4.61
C LYS A 175 -10.96 1.99 5.23
N ASN A 176 -11.72 0.89 5.22
CA ASN A 176 -13.13 0.93 5.56
C ASN A 176 -13.42 0.62 7.03
N ILE A 177 -12.52 -0.09 7.72
CA ILE A 177 -12.74 -0.57 9.09
C ILE A 177 -11.76 0.08 10.06
N ILE A 178 -10.45 -0.04 9.81
CA ILE A 178 -9.43 0.38 10.79
C ILE A 178 -9.27 1.91 10.78
N TYR A 179 -9.20 2.52 9.59
CA TYR A 179 -8.98 3.95 9.43
C TYR A 179 -10.00 4.82 10.18
N PRO A 180 -11.34 4.60 10.03
CA PRO A 180 -12.32 5.40 10.77
C PRO A 180 -12.11 5.32 12.28
N GLN A 181 -11.74 4.15 12.78
CA GLN A 181 -11.57 3.88 14.21
C GLN A 181 -10.33 4.58 14.76
N ILE A 182 -9.23 4.63 13.99
CA ILE A 182 -8.03 5.39 14.35
C ILE A 182 -8.29 6.90 14.25
N PHE A 183 -9.05 7.32 13.24
CA PHE A 183 -9.33 8.74 13.02
C PHE A 183 -10.23 9.31 14.12
N GLU A 184 -11.18 8.53 14.63
CA GLU A 184 -12.08 8.95 15.71
C GLU A 184 -11.49 8.73 17.12
N ILE A 185 -10.21 8.37 17.24
CA ILE A 185 -9.55 8.21 18.54
C ILE A 185 -9.62 9.51 19.33
N LYS A 186 -10.55 9.56 20.29
CA LYS A 186 -10.61 10.56 21.36
C LYS A 186 -9.72 10.11 22.52
N GLN A 187 -9.41 10.99 23.47
CA GLN A 187 -8.51 10.77 24.62
C GLN A 187 -8.72 9.46 25.42
N ASN A 188 -9.86 8.76 25.27
CA ASN A 188 -10.20 7.53 25.99
C ASN A 188 -10.19 6.24 25.15
N SER A 189 -9.66 6.24 23.91
CA SER A 189 -9.53 4.99 23.15
C SER A 189 -8.70 3.96 23.92
N SER A 190 -9.16 2.70 23.96
CA SER A 190 -8.47 1.72 24.79
C SER A 190 -7.09 1.39 24.22
N ARG A 191 -6.12 1.26 25.12
CA ARG A 191 -4.74 0.89 24.79
C ARG A 191 -4.68 -0.43 24.01
N ASN A 192 -5.69 -1.28 24.14
CA ASN A 192 -5.75 -2.59 23.50
C ASN A 192 -6.05 -2.48 22.00
N LEU A 193 -6.93 -1.57 21.56
CA LEU A 193 -7.15 -1.34 20.13
C LEU A 193 -5.88 -0.79 19.48
N LEU A 194 -5.23 0.18 20.11
CA LEU A 194 -3.97 0.71 19.62
C LEU A 194 -2.93 -0.40 19.48
N ALA A 195 -2.79 -1.28 20.49
CA ALA A 195 -1.88 -2.42 20.41
C ALA A 195 -2.23 -3.38 19.26
N ALA A 196 -3.51 -3.73 19.09
CA ALA A 196 -3.95 -4.61 18.01
C ALA A 196 -3.68 -4.01 16.62
N VAL A 197 -3.91 -2.71 16.45
CA VAL A 197 -3.60 -1.97 15.22
C VAL A 197 -2.09 -1.91 14.97
N LEU A 198 -1.28 -1.67 16.01
CA LEU A 198 0.17 -1.66 15.88
C LEU A 198 0.72 -3.03 15.46
N ASN A 199 0.20 -4.12 16.02
CA ASN A 199 0.56 -5.49 15.60
C ASN A 199 0.11 -5.75 14.15
N PHE A 200 -1.09 -5.31 13.78
CA PHE A 200 -1.55 -5.39 12.40
C PHE A 200 -0.63 -4.63 11.43
N SER A 201 -0.10 -3.48 11.86
CA SER A 201 0.77 -2.67 11.01
C SER A 201 2.14 -3.27 10.72
N GLU A 202 2.60 -4.16 11.59
CA GLU A 202 3.84 -4.92 11.38
C GLU A 202 3.67 -5.97 10.29
N LEU A 203 2.50 -6.66 10.25
CA LEU A 203 2.21 -7.70 9.27
C LEU A 203 1.71 -7.15 7.91
N TYR A 204 1.02 -6.01 7.92
CA TYR A 204 0.42 -5.41 6.72
C TYR A 204 0.88 -3.96 6.49
N PRO A 205 2.19 -3.71 6.29
CA PRO A 205 2.75 -2.36 6.26
C PRO A 205 2.30 -1.53 5.04
N LYS A 206 2.20 -2.11 3.84
CA LYS A 206 1.71 -1.39 2.64
C LYS A 206 0.29 -0.83 2.83
N PRO A 207 -0.71 -1.65 3.23
CA PRO A 207 -2.03 -1.14 3.57
C PRO A 207 -2.05 -0.01 4.58
N ILE A 208 -1.22 -0.10 5.63
CA ILE A 208 -1.13 0.97 6.63
C ILE A 208 -0.55 2.25 6.05
N ILE A 209 0.49 2.15 5.21
CA ILE A 209 1.07 3.32 4.55
C ILE A 209 0.01 3.98 3.67
N ASP A 210 -0.56 3.23 2.75
CA ASP A 210 -1.40 3.76 1.67
C ASP A 210 -2.75 4.28 2.20
N GLU A 211 -3.35 3.59 3.17
CA GLU A 211 -4.71 3.87 3.62
C GLU A 211 -4.79 4.58 4.99
N ILE A 212 -3.70 4.63 5.78
CA ILE A 212 -3.66 5.39 7.05
C ILE A 212 -2.62 6.50 7.02
N ILE A 213 -1.34 6.19 6.82
CA ILE A 213 -0.25 7.17 7.00
C ILE A 213 -0.41 8.32 6.01
N ILE A 214 -0.55 8.01 4.71
CA ILE A 214 -0.69 9.03 3.67
C ILE A 214 -1.98 9.85 3.86
N PRO A 215 -3.17 9.25 4.06
CA PRO A 215 -4.38 10.02 4.25
C PRO A 215 -4.41 10.82 5.56
N PHE A 216 -3.74 10.38 6.62
CA PHE A 216 -3.60 11.15 7.87
C PHE A 216 -2.79 12.42 7.64
N LEU A 217 -1.66 12.33 6.93
CA LEU A 217 -0.80 13.48 6.66
C LEU A 217 -1.47 14.55 5.78
N LYS A 218 -2.47 14.18 4.98
CA LYS A 218 -3.29 15.11 4.19
C LYS A 218 -4.29 15.90 5.04
N LYS A 219 -4.49 15.53 6.31
CA LYS A 219 -5.45 16.18 7.23
C LYS A 219 -4.70 16.90 8.36
N SER A 220 -5.37 17.89 8.96
CA SER A 220 -4.89 18.47 10.21
C SER A 220 -5.12 17.46 11.33
N LEU A 221 -4.03 16.90 11.86
CA LEU A 221 -4.08 15.89 12.91
C LEU A 221 -4.13 16.52 14.29
N GLU A 222 -4.95 15.94 15.17
CA GLU A 222 -4.89 16.21 16.59
C GLU A 222 -3.67 15.54 17.23
N THR A 223 -3.26 16.00 18.42
CA THR A 223 -2.06 15.52 19.12
C THR A 223 -2.02 14.00 19.26
N LEU A 224 -3.14 13.37 19.63
CA LEU A 224 -3.21 11.93 19.86
C LEU A 224 -3.12 11.10 18.57
N GLN A 225 -3.72 11.60 17.49
CA GLN A 225 -3.61 10.99 16.16
C GLN A 225 -2.17 11.05 15.66
N LEU A 226 -1.51 12.20 15.84
CA LEU A 226 -0.10 12.38 15.48
C LEU A 226 0.80 11.47 16.31
N GLU A 227 0.59 11.34 17.63
CA GLU A 227 1.35 10.42 18.48
C GLU A 227 1.20 8.96 18.05
N THR A 228 -0.01 8.56 17.68
CA THR A 228 -0.28 7.20 17.18
C THR A 228 0.47 6.96 15.88
N LEU A 229 0.41 7.91 14.95
CA LEU A 229 1.13 7.85 13.68
C LEU A 229 2.64 7.79 13.88
N MET A 230 3.18 8.62 14.78
CA MET A 230 4.60 8.62 15.14
C MET A 230 5.05 7.27 15.71
N LYS A 231 4.23 6.61 16.54
CA LYS A 231 4.52 5.26 17.06
C LYS A 231 4.55 4.23 15.94
N MET A 232 3.54 4.22 15.06
CA MET A 232 3.47 3.31 13.90
C MET A 232 4.76 3.38 13.06
N VAL A 233 5.16 4.60 12.65
CA VAL A 233 6.34 4.77 11.78
C VAL A 233 7.66 4.52 12.50
N LYS A 234 7.72 4.70 13.82
CA LYS A 234 8.94 4.53 14.61
C LYS A 234 9.24 3.08 14.93
N SER A 235 8.26 2.32 15.41
CA SER A 235 8.48 0.98 15.98
C SER A 235 7.87 -0.16 15.20
N ASN A 236 6.77 0.06 14.48
CA ASN A 236 5.99 -1.05 13.91
C ASN A 236 6.13 -1.20 12.41
N LEU A 237 6.43 -0.11 11.69
CA LEU A 237 6.71 -0.20 10.27
C LEU A 237 8.02 -0.98 10.04
N PRO A 238 8.05 -2.11 9.30
CA PRO A 238 9.30 -2.83 9.06
C PRO A 238 10.27 -2.01 8.19
N ASN A 239 11.58 -2.22 8.38
CA ASN A 239 12.64 -1.44 7.72
C ASN A 239 12.51 -1.48 6.18
N GLU A 240 12.19 -2.63 5.60
CA GLU A 240 12.03 -2.78 4.14
C GLU A 240 10.94 -1.87 3.52
N TYR A 241 10.01 -1.34 4.32
CA TYR A 241 8.94 -0.44 3.85
C TYR A 241 9.19 1.03 4.13
N VAL A 242 10.27 1.41 4.82
CA VAL A 242 10.54 2.81 5.15
C VAL A 242 10.79 3.65 3.90
N CYS A 243 11.61 3.17 2.96
CA CYS A 243 11.84 3.86 1.69
C CYS A 243 10.54 4.05 0.91
N TYR A 244 9.71 2.99 0.84
CA TYR A 244 8.38 3.06 0.21
C TYR A 244 7.49 4.10 0.89
N CYS A 245 7.47 4.15 2.23
CA CYS A 245 6.71 5.14 2.98
C CYS A 245 7.18 6.56 2.69
N ILE A 246 8.50 6.81 2.71
CA ILE A 246 9.06 8.15 2.43
C ILE A 246 8.65 8.60 1.03
N LYS A 247 8.82 7.75 0.00
CA LYS A 247 8.46 8.08 -1.38
C LYS A 247 6.98 8.45 -1.53
N ASN A 248 6.09 7.65 -0.97
CA ASN A 248 4.66 7.94 -1.00
C ASN A 248 4.31 9.25 -0.29
N ILE A 249 4.96 9.58 0.83
CA ILE A 249 4.77 10.87 1.50
C ILE A 249 5.19 12.02 0.59
N LEU A 250 6.37 11.92 -0.04
CA LEU A 250 6.93 12.95 -0.90
C LEU A 250 6.12 13.17 -2.18
N GLU A 251 5.51 12.12 -2.73
CA GLU A 251 4.64 12.19 -3.91
C GLU A 251 3.29 12.86 -3.59
N GLN A 252 2.71 12.57 -2.42
CA GLN A 252 1.31 12.84 -2.15
C GLN A 252 1.05 14.03 -1.21
N SER A 253 2.06 14.47 -0.45
CA SER A 253 1.85 15.40 0.68
C SER A 253 2.17 16.85 0.34
N ILE A 254 1.30 17.75 0.82
CA ILE A 254 1.53 19.19 0.90
C ILE A 254 2.26 19.46 2.22
N PRO A 255 3.30 20.31 2.26
CA PRO A 255 4.12 20.50 3.46
C PRO A 255 3.27 21.06 4.61
N VAL A 256 3.04 20.22 5.61
CA VAL A 256 2.45 20.57 6.90
C VAL A 256 3.36 20.09 8.01
N ASP A 257 3.21 20.70 9.19
CA ASP A 257 4.05 20.46 10.35
C ASP A 257 4.17 18.98 10.76
N SER A 258 3.09 18.22 10.65
CA SER A 258 3.07 16.78 10.94
C SER A 258 3.92 15.98 9.95
N THR A 259 3.90 16.34 8.67
CA THR A 259 4.69 15.71 7.61
C THR A 259 6.17 15.77 7.92
N PHE A 260 6.68 16.93 8.38
CA PHE A 260 8.10 17.06 8.73
C PHE A 260 8.51 16.17 9.89
N SER A 261 7.68 16.08 10.94
CA SER A 261 7.96 15.21 12.09
C SER A 261 7.96 13.73 11.71
N ILE A 262 7.02 13.29 10.87
CA ILE A 262 6.96 11.90 10.41
C ILE A 262 8.13 11.57 9.48
N LEU A 263 8.44 12.43 8.51
CA LEU A 263 9.61 12.25 7.65
C LEU A 263 10.91 12.22 8.48
N GLN A 264 11.03 13.10 9.48
CA GLN A 264 12.21 13.12 10.35
C GLN A 264 12.41 11.75 11.03
N ILE A 265 11.35 11.18 11.62
CA ILE A 265 11.42 9.87 12.27
C ILE A 265 11.83 8.79 11.27
N LEU A 266 11.24 8.78 10.07
CA LEU A 266 11.54 7.79 9.04
C LEU A 266 13.00 7.91 8.55
N ILE A 267 13.50 9.13 8.35
CA ILE A 267 14.88 9.41 7.93
C ILE A 267 15.89 8.98 9.00
N GLU A 268 15.60 9.24 10.27
CA GLU A 268 16.46 8.88 11.40
C GLU A 268 16.60 7.36 11.59
N ARG A 269 15.72 6.56 11.02
CA ARG A 269 15.87 5.09 10.98
C ARG A 269 17.00 4.62 10.06
N LYS A 270 17.57 5.52 9.25
CA LYS A 270 18.76 5.32 8.41
C LYS A 270 18.77 3.98 7.68
N ILE A 271 17.99 3.92 6.60
CA ILE A 271 17.81 2.67 5.86
C ILE A 271 18.71 2.73 4.63
N HIS A 272 19.56 1.72 4.48
CA HIS A 272 20.51 1.67 3.37
C HIS A 272 19.79 1.40 2.04
N GLN A 273 20.28 2.07 0.99
CA GLN A 273 20.10 1.74 -0.42
C GLN A 273 18.72 1.98 -1.02
N GLU A 274 18.49 3.23 -1.44
CA GLU A 274 17.95 3.45 -2.78
C GLU A 274 18.50 4.77 -3.35
N TYR A 275 19.39 4.73 -4.35
CA TYR A 275 20.01 5.93 -4.93
C TYR A 275 18.99 6.96 -5.43
N SER A 276 17.83 6.51 -5.90
CA SER A 276 16.74 7.39 -6.34
C SER A 276 16.13 8.22 -5.20
N LEU A 277 16.24 7.76 -3.94
CA LEU A 277 15.61 8.41 -2.79
C LEU A 277 16.24 9.77 -2.47
N LEU A 278 17.58 9.88 -2.52
CA LEU A 278 18.29 11.11 -2.13
C LEU A 278 17.97 12.26 -3.07
N ASP A 279 17.89 11.97 -4.37
CA ASP A 279 17.51 12.96 -5.38
C ASP A 279 16.04 13.41 -5.22
N ILE A 280 15.11 12.47 -5.01
CA ILE A 280 13.69 12.79 -4.75
C ILE A 280 13.55 13.62 -3.46
N LEU A 281 14.26 13.25 -2.39
CA LEU A 281 14.30 14.00 -1.14
C LEU A 281 14.81 15.42 -1.37
N THR A 282 15.94 15.57 -2.04
CA THR A 282 16.57 16.88 -2.28
C THR A 282 15.64 17.79 -3.06
N ARG A 283 15.10 17.32 -4.19
CA ARG A 283 14.15 18.08 -5.02
C ARG A 283 12.90 18.49 -4.24
N LYS A 284 12.38 17.60 -3.38
CA LYS A 284 11.20 17.93 -2.57
C LYS A 284 11.51 18.92 -1.45
N MET A 285 12.61 18.76 -0.73
CA MET A 285 13.04 19.72 0.28
C MET A 285 13.27 21.11 -0.33
N GLU A 286 13.91 21.17 -1.50
CA GLU A 286 14.12 22.41 -2.24
C GLU A 286 12.79 23.08 -2.58
N SER A 287 11.84 22.33 -3.11
CA SER A 287 10.50 22.85 -3.43
C SER A 287 9.74 23.38 -2.20
N TRP A 288 9.97 22.81 -1.02
CA TRP A 288 9.32 23.22 0.23
C TRP A 288 10.04 24.36 0.95
N SER A 289 11.33 24.58 0.66
CA SER A 289 12.17 25.55 1.36
C SER A 289 11.63 26.98 1.38
N PRO A 290 11.18 27.58 0.26
CA PRO A 290 10.74 28.98 0.23
C PRO A 290 9.61 29.29 1.22
N SER A 291 8.64 28.38 1.34
CA SER A 291 7.49 28.53 2.23
C SER A 291 7.79 28.17 3.69
N ASN A 292 8.94 27.55 3.97
CA ASN A 292 9.25 26.97 5.28
C ASN A 292 10.51 27.55 5.94
N LYS A 293 11.01 28.69 5.47
CA LYS A 293 12.20 29.36 6.03
C LYS A 293 12.11 29.70 7.53
N LYS A 294 10.91 29.87 8.09
CA LYS A 294 10.68 30.11 9.54
C LYS A 294 10.26 28.85 10.31
N ASN A 295 10.15 27.70 9.65
CA ASN A 295 9.65 26.48 10.28
C ASN A 295 10.80 25.68 10.91
N VAL A 296 10.77 25.56 12.25
CA VAL A 296 11.79 24.82 13.01
C VAL A 296 11.75 23.30 12.72
N LYS A 297 10.60 22.72 12.40
CA LYS A 297 10.51 21.30 12.05
C LYS A 297 11.13 21.03 10.68
N PHE A 298 10.99 21.96 9.74
CA PHE A 298 11.60 21.84 8.42
C PHE A 298 13.14 21.83 8.51
N ILE A 299 13.75 22.80 9.19
CA ILE A 299 15.23 22.82 9.35
C ILE A 299 15.74 21.60 10.14
N LYS A 300 14.96 21.09 11.12
CA LYS A 300 15.28 19.82 11.80
C LYS A 300 15.30 18.64 10.83
N LEU A 301 14.32 18.56 9.94
CA LEU A 301 14.29 17.53 8.90
C LEU A 301 15.53 17.64 7.99
N LEU A 302 15.92 18.84 7.55
CA LEU A 302 17.14 19.04 6.75
C LEU A 302 18.39 18.55 7.50
N ILE A 303 18.51 18.89 8.80
CA ILE A 303 19.59 18.41 9.65
C ILE A 303 19.59 16.88 9.73
N SER A 304 18.43 16.25 9.97
CA SER A 304 18.32 14.79 10.07
C SER A 304 18.70 14.11 8.77
N ILE A 305 18.33 14.66 7.60
CA ILE A 305 18.76 14.14 6.29
C ILE A 305 20.28 14.22 6.16
N LEU A 306 20.90 15.36 6.48
CA LEU A 306 22.35 15.53 6.39
C LEU A 306 23.09 14.59 7.36
N ILE A 307 22.56 14.36 8.56
CA ILE A 307 23.17 13.42 9.52
C ILE A 307 23.03 11.98 9.02
N ALA A 308 21.87 11.59 8.49
CA ALA A 308 21.60 10.23 8.06
C ALA A 308 22.33 9.86 6.76
N TYR A 309 22.31 10.76 5.78
CA TYR A 309 22.73 10.48 4.40
C TYR A 309 23.79 11.45 3.86
N GLY A 310 24.30 12.39 4.65
CA GLY A 310 25.22 13.43 4.17
C GLY A 310 26.54 12.90 3.59
N SER A 311 26.96 11.68 3.93
CA SER A 311 28.12 11.01 3.32
C SER A 311 27.82 10.36 1.96
N GLU A 312 26.54 10.17 1.64
CA GLU A 312 26.06 9.55 0.40
C GLU A 312 25.62 10.59 -0.63
N LEU A 313 25.48 11.86 -0.22
CA LEU A 313 25.18 12.98 -1.10
C LEU A 313 26.43 13.42 -1.88
N ASP A 314 26.28 13.63 -3.18
CA ASP A 314 27.31 14.27 -3.98
C ASP A 314 27.40 15.78 -3.69
N LEU A 315 28.43 16.43 -4.27
CA LEU A 315 28.67 17.85 -4.07
C LEU A 315 27.56 18.75 -4.63
N GLN A 316 26.86 18.32 -5.67
CA GLN A 316 25.77 19.09 -6.26
C GLN A 316 24.58 19.13 -5.29
N LEU A 317 24.14 17.97 -4.79
CA LEU A 317 23.06 17.87 -3.81
C LEU A 317 23.44 18.59 -2.50
N LEU A 318 24.67 18.46 -2.03
CA LEU A 318 25.16 19.20 -0.85
C LEU A 318 25.14 20.72 -1.07
N THR A 319 25.30 21.21 -2.29
CA THR A 319 25.19 22.66 -2.57
C THR A 319 23.75 23.11 -2.46
N ILE A 320 22.79 22.33 -2.99
CA ILE A 320 21.35 22.63 -2.85
C ILE A 320 20.94 22.68 -1.37
N TYR A 321 21.41 21.76 -0.54
CA TYR A 321 21.16 21.80 0.91
C TYR A 321 21.75 23.04 1.59
N ASP A 322 22.92 23.51 1.15
CA ASP A 322 23.56 24.70 1.71
C ASP A 322 22.74 25.95 1.41
N ASP A 323 22.30 26.10 0.17
CA ASP A 323 21.45 27.20 -0.27
C ASP A 323 20.12 27.26 0.52
N MET A 324 19.52 26.10 0.80
CA MET A 324 18.31 26.01 1.61
C MET A 324 18.55 26.43 3.06
N ILE A 325 19.69 26.03 3.64
CA ILE A 325 20.08 26.37 5.02
C ILE A 325 20.41 27.86 5.13
N GLU A 326 21.13 28.41 4.17
CA GLU A 326 21.48 29.83 4.13
C GLU A 326 20.23 30.72 4.15
N LYS A 327 19.19 30.33 3.40
CA LYS A 327 17.92 31.06 3.31
C LYS A 327 16.99 30.84 4.53
N ASN A 328 17.34 29.98 5.47
CA ASN A 328 16.54 29.71 6.67
C ASN A 328 16.65 30.86 7.70
N GLU A 329 15.55 31.17 8.38
CA GLU A 329 15.45 32.29 9.34
C GLU A 329 15.26 31.80 10.79
N THR A 330 15.38 30.49 11.05
CA THR A 330 15.17 29.94 12.39
C THR A 330 16.43 30.01 13.25
N ILE A 331 16.25 29.86 14.56
CA ILE A 331 17.34 29.76 15.53
C ILE A 331 18.26 28.54 15.29
N MET A 332 17.81 27.54 14.53
CA MET A 332 18.58 26.32 14.26
C MET A 332 19.48 26.42 13.03
N LYS A 333 19.45 27.54 12.28
CA LYS A 333 20.29 27.76 11.10
C LYS A 333 21.77 27.45 11.37
N ARG A 334 22.34 28.00 12.44
CA ARG A 334 23.74 27.76 12.81
C ARG A 334 24.07 26.28 13.06
N ALA A 335 23.12 25.52 13.62
CA ALA A 335 23.31 24.09 13.83
C ALA A 335 23.37 23.35 12.48
N ALA A 336 22.51 23.71 11.54
CA ALA A 336 22.49 23.15 10.19
C ALA A 336 23.77 23.50 9.40
N GLU A 337 24.21 24.76 9.43
CA GLU A 337 25.47 25.22 8.80
C GLU A 337 26.69 24.41 9.31
N ASN A 338 26.74 24.13 10.61
CA ASN A 338 27.81 23.32 11.19
C ASN A 338 27.78 21.87 10.71
N VAL A 339 26.59 21.29 10.48
CA VAL A 339 26.46 19.92 9.99
C VAL A 339 26.89 19.87 8.52
N ILE A 340 26.40 20.76 7.67
CA ILE A 340 26.70 20.71 6.24
C ILE A 340 28.17 21.02 5.94
N LYS A 341 28.79 21.93 6.70
CA LYS A 341 30.23 22.20 6.60
C LYS A 341 31.05 20.93 6.84
N LYS A 342 30.67 20.11 7.82
CA LYS A 342 31.34 18.83 8.11
C LYS A 342 31.16 17.81 6.98
N MET A 343 30.03 17.82 6.28
CA MET A 343 29.80 16.91 5.14
C MET A 343 30.64 17.33 3.94
N LYS A 344 30.64 18.62 3.58
CA LYS A 344 31.47 19.15 2.48
C LYS A 344 32.96 18.90 2.68
N THR A 345 33.48 18.98 3.90
CA THR A 345 34.90 18.68 4.19
C THR A 345 35.27 17.20 4.07
N LYS A 346 34.29 16.29 4.04
CA LYS A 346 34.54 14.83 3.88
C LYS A 346 34.49 14.38 2.42
N CYS A 347 33.92 15.20 1.54
CA CYS A 347 33.82 14.91 0.10
C CYS A 347 35.03 15.42 -0.71
N VAL A 348 35.91 16.20 -0.07
CA VAL A 348 37.25 16.60 -0.56
C VAL A 348 38.27 15.66 0.04
#